data_AF-A0A6A5UAW6-F1
#
_entry.id   AF-A0A6A5UAW6-F1
#
_cell.length_a   1.000
_cell.length_b   1.000
_cell.length_c   1.000
_cell.angle_alpha   90.00
_cell.angle_beta   90.00
_cell.angle_gamma   90.00
#
_symmetry.space_group_name_H-M   'P 1'
#
loop_
_entity.id
_entity.type
_entity.pdbx_description
1 polymer ?
#
loop_
_entity_poly.entity_id
_entity_poly.type
_entity_poly.pdbx_seq_one_letter_code
_entity_poly.pdbx_strand_id
1 'polypeptide(L)'
;LFTKSKPSEEWHEQVAFTAGHYKPSDPLFPYPFLRRHTDYYLKRKGKLSQGEVDVKLAALIDANEKKKGKREVAIAACGHAMSPAAVRALINSEVQVANASFKGLDR
;
A
#
# COMPACT_ATOMS: atom_id res chain seq x y z
N LEU A 1 23.48 17.76 13.24
CA LEU A 1 23.47 16.28 13.23
C LEU A 1 22.44 15.82 12.20
N PHE A 2 22.87 15.39 11.01
CA PHE A 2 21.96 14.82 10.01
C PHE A 2 21.74 13.34 10.33
N THR A 3 20.68 13.03 11.08
CA THR A 3 20.22 11.66 11.22
C THR A 3 19.71 11.20 9.85
N LYS A 4 20.37 10.20 9.24
CA LYS A 4 19.90 9.62 7.98
C LYS A 4 18.53 9.00 8.23
N SER A 5 17.48 9.59 7.65
CA SER A 5 16.11 9.07 7.72
C SER A 5 16.08 7.63 7.20
N LYS A 6 15.31 6.76 7.85
CA LYS A 6 15.16 5.38 7.38
C LYS A 6 14.48 5.40 6.01
N PRO A 7 14.88 4.56 5.05
CA PRO A 7 14.26 4.56 3.72
C PRO A 7 12.74 4.38 3.72
N SER A 8 12.18 3.68 4.72
CA SER A 8 10.73 3.56 4.88
C SER A 8 10.08 4.85 5.38
N GLU A 9 10.72 5.58 6.29
CA GLU A 9 10.23 6.88 6.78
C GLU A 9 10.21 7.91 5.66
N GLU A 10 11.30 7.99 4.89
CA GLU A 10 11.37 8.81 3.69
C GLU A 10 10.25 8.46 2.69
N TRP A 11 9.99 7.18 2.45
CA TRP A 11 8.91 6.74 1.57
C TRP A 11 7.53 7.18 2.11
N HIS A 12 7.26 7.02 3.41
CA HIS A 12 5.99 7.46 4.01
C HIS A 12 5.77 8.96 3.87
N GLU A 13 6.83 9.76 4.02
CA GLU A 13 6.78 11.20 3.83
C GLU A 13 6.51 11.57 2.37
N GLN A 14 7.23 10.96 1.43
CA GLN A 14 7.06 11.20 0.00
C GLN A 14 5.67 10.84 -0.50
N VAL A 15 5.14 9.68 -0.09
CA VAL A 15 3.81 9.21 -0.46
C VAL A 15 2.73 10.11 0.15
N ALA A 16 2.83 10.44 1.43
CA ALA A 16 1.86 11.32 2.09
C ALA A 16 1.87 12.74 1.50
N PHE A 17 3.06 13.29 1.22
CA PHE A 17 3.21 14.61 0.60
C PHE A 17 2.64 14.63 -0.81
N THR A 18 3.00 13.64 -1.63
CA THR A 18 2.57 13.57 -3.04
C THR A 18 1.06 13.38 -3.15
N ALA A 19 0.47 12.50 -2.34
CA ALA A 19 -0.97 12.31 -2.34
C ALA A 19 -1.72 13.55 -1.83
N GLY A 20 -1.12 14.31 -0.90
CA GLY A 20 -1.76 15.49 -0.32
C GLY A 20 -3.14 15.15 0.26
N HIS A 21 -4.18 15.80 -0.25
CA HIS A 21 -5.57 15.56 0.14
C HIS A 21 -6.32 14.60 -0.80
N TYR A 22 -5.69 14.16 -1.90
CA TYR A 22 -6.33 13.30 -2.87
C TYR A 22 -6.51 11.87 -2.33
N LYS A 23 -7.62 11.26 -2.70
CA LYS A 23 -7.94 9.85 -2.50
C LYS A 23 -7.75 9.07 -3.81
N PRO A 24 -7.48 7.77 -3.76
CA PRO A 24 -7.34 6.95 -4.97
C PRO A 24 -8.53 7.02 -5.94
N SER A 25 -9.73 7.31 -5.44
CA SER A 25 -10.94 7.51 -6.25
C SER A 25 -10.96 8.82 -7.04
N ASP A 26 -10.10 9.78 -6.72
CA ASP A 26 -10.12 11.10 -7.34
C ASP A 26 -9.50 11.03 -8.75
N PRO A 27 -10.09 11.70 -9.75
CA PRO A 27 -9.57 11.66 -11.13
C PRO A 27 -8.14 12.19 -11.28
N LEU A 28 -7.74 13.10 -10.39
CA LEU A 28 -6.41 13.73 -10.37
C LEU A 28 -5.44 13.04 -9.42
N PHE A 29 -5.79 11.85 -8.91
CA PHE A 29 -4.92 11.14 -7.98
C PHE A 29 -3.54 10.86 -8.63
N PRO A 30 -2.43 11.21 -7.97
CA PRO A 30 -1.10 11.25 -8.59
C PRO A 30 -0.43 9.88 -8.69
N TYR A 31 -1.11 8.88 -9.27
CA TYR A 31 -0.61 7.50 -9.42
C TYR A 31 0.83 7.41 -9.95
N PRO A 32 1.22 8.10 -11.05
CA PRO A 32 2.57 7.95 -11.60
C PRO A 32 3.68 8.34 -10.62
N PHE A 33 3.44 9.38 -9.80
CA PHE A 33 4.43 9.85 -8.83
C PHE A 33 4.54 8.89 -7.64
N LEU A 34 3.40 8.37 -7.16
CA LEU A 34 3.38 7.38 -6.09
C LEU A 34 4.11 6.09 -6.47
N ARG A 35 3.91 5.61 -7.71
CA ARG A 35 4.64 4.45 -8.23
C ARG A 35 6.15 4.65 -8.20
N ARG A 36 6.62 5.82 -8.64
CA ARG A 36 8.04 6.17 -8.65
C ARG A 36 8.67 6.13 -7.26
N HIS A 37 7.97 6.61 -6.23
CA HIS A 37 8.47 6.54 -4.85
C HIS A 37 8.65 5.09 -4.40
N THR A 38 7.69 4.22 -4.72
CA THR A 38 7.79 2.78 -4.43
C THR A 38 8.91 2.10 -5.21
N ASP A 39 9.03 2.36 -6.51
CA ASP A 39 10.10 1.80 -7.34
C ASP A 39 11.48 2.23 -6.84
N TYR A 40 11.62 3.50 -6.44
CA TYR A 40 12.85 4.02 -5.84
C TYR A 40 13.16 3.36 -4.50
N TYR A 41 12.15 3.19 -3.64
CA TYR A 41 12.29 2.47 -2.37
C TYR A 41 12.78 1.04 -2.58
N LEU A 42 12.16 0.30 -3.50
CA LEU A 42 12.53 -1.08 -3.82
C LEU A 42 13.93 -1.17 -4.42
N LYS A 43 14.28 -0.27 -5.35
CA LYS A 43 15.63 -0.19 -5.96
C LYS A 43 16.72 -0.02 -4.90
N ARG A 44 16.48 0.78 -3.86
CA ARG A 44 17.43 0.96 -2.73
C ARG A 44 17.61 -0.27 -1.86
N LYS A 45 16.69 -1.24 -1.91
CA LYS A 45 16.77 -2.50 -1.15
C LYS A 45 17.58 -3.58 -1.87
N GLY A 46 17.93 -3.37 -3.14
CA GLY A 46 18.72 -4.32 -3.94
C GLY A 46 17.85 -5.37 -4.63
N LYS A 47 18.45 -6.51 -4.96
CA LYS A 47 17.75 -7.62 -5.59
C LYS A 47 16.89 -8.34 -4.55
N LEU A 48 15.58 -8.28 -4.74
CA LEU A 48 14.58 -8.97 -3.93
C LEU A 48 13.83 -9.94 -4.84
N SER A 49 13.49 -11.11 -4.30
CA SER A 49 12.49 -11.99 -4.91
C SER A 49 11.09 -11.36 -4.81
N GLN A 50 10.16 -11.80 -5.66
CA GLN A 50 8.79 -11.28 -5.62
C GLN A 50 8.12 -11.48 -4.25
N GLY A 51 8.35 -12.62 -3.59
CA GLY A 51 7.81 -12.87 -2.25
C GLY A 51 8.36 -11.91 -1.20
N GLU A 52 9.65 -11.54 -1.28
CA GLU A 52 10.24 -10.55 -0.38
C GLU A 52 9.72 -9.14 -0.66
N VAL A 53 9.47 -8.80 -1.93
CA VAL A 53 8.81 -7.54 -2.32
C VAL A 53 7.42 -7.49 -1.69
N ASP A 54 6.61 -8.52 -1.86
CA ASP A 54 5.24 -8.59 -1.35
C ASP A 54 5.21 -8.41 0.18
N VAL A 55 6.07 -9.11 0.93
CA VAL A 55 6.17 -9.00 2.39
C VAL A 55 6.59 -7.59 2.83
N LYS A 56 7.58 -7.01 2.14
CA LYS A 56 8.05 -5.65 2.49
C LYS A 56 7.00 -4.59 2.18
N LEU A 57 6.31 -4.69 1.05
CA LEU A 57 5.27 -3.74 0.67
C LEU A 57 4.06 -3.86 1.59
N ALA A 58 3.65 -5.07 1.97
CA ALA A 58 2.59 -5.27 2.97
C ALA A 58 2.95 -4.61 4.32
N ALA A 59 4.16 -4.85 4.83
CA ALA A 59 4.63 -4.20 6.05
C ALA A 59 4.70 -2.66 5.92
N LEU A 60 5.02 -2.16 4.73
CA LEU A 60 5.06 -0.72 4.45
C LEU A 60 3.64 -0.12 4.43
N ILE A 61 2.65 -0.83 3.87
CA ILE A 61 1.25 -0.42 3.91
C ILE A 61 0.75 -0.33 5.36
N ASP A 62 0.97 -1.39 6.16
CA ASP A 62 0.54 -1.43 7.56
C ASP A 62 1.22 -0.34 8.41
N ALA A 63 2.51 -0.08 8.16
CA ALA A 63 3.21 1.01 8.83
C ALA A 63 2.69 2.39 8.41
N ASN A 64 2.28 2.55 7.15
CA ASN A 64 1.75 3.82 6.65
C ASN A 64 0.39 4.14 7.28
N GLU A 65 -0.48 3.14 7.43
CA GLU A 65 -1.75 3.26 8.15
C GLU A 65 -1.51 3.78 9.57
N LYS A 66 -0.62 3.13 10.33
CA LYS A 66 -0.30 3.51 11.71
C LYS A 66 0.30 4.92 11.82
N LYS A 67 1.12 5.33 10.85
CA LYS A 67 1.88 6.60 10.91
C LYS A 67 1.14 7.79 10.30
N LYS A 68 0.35 7.56 9.25
CA LYS A 68 -0.24 8.63 8.42
C LYS A 68 -1.76 8.50 8.27
N GLY A 69 -2.37 7.40 8.71
CA GLY A 69 -3.82 7.18 8.65
C GLY A 69 -4.39 7.04 7.23
N LYS A 70 -3.54 6.78 6.23
CA LYS A 70 -3.92 6.72 4.81
C LYS A 70 -3.47 5.39 4.19
N ARG A 71 -4.15 4.30 4.58
CA ARG A 71 -3.83 2.95 4.11
C ARG A 71 -4.07 2.81 2.61
N GLU A 72 -5.18 3.35 2.13
CA GLU A 72 -5.62 3.34 0.73
C GLU A 72 -4.62 3.98 -0.21
N VAL A 73 -3.96 5.07 0.23
CA VAL A 73 -2.89 5.73 -0.53
C VAL A 73 -1.66 4.83 -0.64
N ALA A 74 -1.29 4.15 0.45
CA ALA A 74 -0.17 3.22 0.44
C ALA A 74 -0.44 1.99 -0.44
N ILE A 75 -1.66 1.46 -0.41
CA ILE A 75 -2.09 0.38 -1.32
C ILE A 75 -2.00 0.86 -2.77
N ALA A 76 -2.50 2.04 -3.10
CA ALA A 76 -2.42 2.61 -4.43
C ALA A 76 -0.98 2.81 -4.92
N ALA A 77 -0.06 3.16 -4.00
CA ALA A 77 1.36 3.32 -4.29
C ALA A 77 2.12 1.98 -4.46
N CYS A 78 1.68 0.91 -3.77
CA CYS A 78 2.38 -0.38 -3.77
C CYS A 78 1.81 -1.40 -4.76
N GLY A 79 0.52 -1.29 -5.10
CA GLY A 79 -0.22 -2.34 -5.80
C GLY A 79 0.33 -2.74 -7.15
N HIS A 80 1.06 -1.86 -7.86
CA HIS A 80 1.67 -2.20 -9.15
C HIS A 80 2.92 -3.09 -9.04
N ALA A 81 3.57 -3.10 -7.88
CA ALA A 81 4.80 -3.86 -7.63
C ALA A 81 4.55 -5.16 -6.85
N MET A 82 3.32 -5.34 -6.35
CA MET A 82 2.91 -6.55 -5.64
C MET A 82 2.46 -7.64 -6.62
N SER A 83 2.62 -8.90 -6.22
CA SER A 83 2.05 -10.01 -6.96
C SER A 83 0.52 -10.00 -6.89
N PRO A 84 -0.18 -10.59 -7.88
CA PRO A 84 -1.64 -10.71 -7.84
C PRO A 84 -2.15 -11.44 -6.60
N ALA A 85 -1.39 -12.42 -6.09
CA ALA A 85 -1.75 -13.14 -4.87
C ALA A 85 -1.70 -12.23 -3.64
N ALA A 86 -0.67 -11.39 -3.52
CA ALA A 86 -0.52 -10.46 -2.42
C ALA A 86 -1.58 -9.35 -2.46
N VAL A 87 -1.93 -8.84 -3.66
CA VAL A 87 -3.04 -7.88 -3.81
C VAL A 87 -4.38 -8.50 -3.40
N ARG A 88 -4.65 -9.75 -3.80
CA ARG A 88 -5.87 -10.46 -3.36
C ARG A 88 -5.90 -10.66 -1.85
N ALA A 89 -4.77 -10.98 -1.23
CA ALA A 89 -4.69 -11.12 0.23
C ALA A 89 -5.02 -9.80 0.95
N LEU A 90 -4.51 -8.66 0.45
CA LEU A 90 -4.87 -7.34 0.98
C LEU A 90 -6.37 -7.07 0.85
N ILE A 91 -6.94 -7.29 -0.33
CA ILE A 91 -8.37 -7.04 -0.57
C ILE A 91 -9.22 -7.97 0.30
N ASN A 92 -8.89 -9.25 0.41
CA ASN A 92 -9.63 -10.19 1.26
C ASN A 92 -9.58 -9.80 2.74
N SER A 93 -8.50 -9.15 3.20
CA SER A 93 -8.42 -8.65 4.58
C SER A 93 -9.32 -7.44 4.83
N GLU A 94 -9.58 -6.61 3.82
CA GLU A 94 -10.46 -5.43 3.90
C GLU A 94 -11.92 -5.77 3.63
N VAL A 95 -12.15 -6.69 2.71
CA VAL A 95 -13.44 -7.25 2.36
C VAL A 95 -13.70 -8.42 3.32
N GLN A 96 -13.87 -8.11 4.61
CA GLN A 96 -14.68 -8.94 5.52
C GLN A 96 -16.13 -8.86 5.04
N VAL A 97 -16.40 -9.29 3.80
CA VAL A 97 -17.72 -9.77 3.44
C VAL A 97 -17.85 -11.01 4.28
N ALA A 98 -18.46 -10.85 5.46
CA ALA A 98 -19.19 -11.94 6.06
C ALA A 98 -19.94 -12.57 4.90
N ASN A 99 -19.59 -13.81 4.53
CA ASN A 99 -20.44 -14.60 3.67
C ASN A 99 -21.81 -14.48 4.33
N ALA A 100 -22.68 -13.65 3.77
CA ALA A 100 -24.03 -13.52 4.24
C ALA A 100 -24.63 -14.87 3.90
N SER A 101 -24.48 -15.81 4.84
CA SER A 101 -25.19 -17.07 4.78
C SER A 101 -26.63 -16.64 4.80
N PHE A 102 -27.26 -16.79 3.65
CA PHE A 102 -28.68 -16.55 3.45
C PHE A 102 -29.46 -17.63 4.21
N LYS A 103 -29.33 -17.63 5.54
CA LYS A 103 -30.18 -18.39 6.45
C LYS A 103 -31.36 -17.49 6.78
N GLY A 104 -32.35 -17.49 5.91
CA GLY A 104 -33.54 -16.65 6.10
C GLY A 104 -34.64 -16.74 5.05
N LEU A 105 -34.49 -17.51 3.96
CA LEU A 105 -35.63 -17.91 3.12
C LEU A 105 -35.82 -19.42 3.20
N ASP A 106 -36.20 -19.89 4.38
CA ASP A 106 -36.99 -21.12 4.47
C ASP A 106 -38.24 -20.81 5.28
N ARG A 107 -39.29 -20.52 4.52
CA ARG A 107 -40.74 -20.56 4.79
C ARG A 107 -41.35 -19.58 5.79
#